data_AF-A0A811N299-F1
#
_entry.id   AF-A0A811N299-F1
#
_cell.length_a   1.000
_cell.length_b   1.000
_cell.length_c   1.000
_cell.angle_alpha   90.00
_cell.angle_beta   90.00
_cell.angle_gamma   90.00
#
_symmetry.space_group_name_H-M   'P 1'
#
loop_
_entity.id
_entity.type
_entity.pdbx_description
1 polymer ?
#
loop_
_entity_poly.entity_id
_entity_poly.type
_entity_poly.pdbx_seq_one_letter_code
_entity_poly.pdbx_strand_id
1 'polypeptide(L)'
;MTKLAYLHEPGVLHNLSCRYGLNEIYTYTGNILIAVNPFQRLPLLYDVHMMEQYKGASFGELSPHLFAIADACYRALINDQGSQAILVCHFSRFGKFVEIQFDKYGKISGAAVRTYLLERSRVCQVSDLERNYHCFYMLCSAPPEDVKRFKVGDPRSFHYLNQTNCYEVANVDDAREYIETRSAMDIVGIDQEEQRCYLFEICV
;
A
#
# COMPACT_ATOMS: atom_id res chain seq x y z
N MET A 1 -21.30 8.92 10.71
CA MET A 1 -22.64 8.31 10.52
C MET A 1 -23.43 8.13 11.81
N THR A 2 -22.91 8.51 12.99
CA THR A 2 -23.64 8.45 14.28
C THR A 2 -24.85 9.39 14.38
N LYS A 3 -25.14 10.20 13.34
CA LYS A 3 -26.32 11.09 13.24
C LYS A 3 -27.38 10.61 12.23
N LEU A 4 -27.18 9.47 11.55
CA LEU A 4 -28.21 8.92 10.67
C LEU A 4 -29.23 8.16 11.53
N ALA A 5 -30.48 8.62 11.52
CA ALA A 5 -31.58 7.98 12.27
C ALA A 5 -31.91 6.57 11.76
N TYR A 6 -31.53 6.24 10.52
CA TYR A 6 -31.76 4.94 9.90
C TYR A 6 -30.52 4.47 9.11
N LEU A 7 -29.97 3.31 9.46
CA LEU A 7 -28.92 2.61 8.73
C LEU A 7 -29.54 1.65 7.71
N HIS A 8 -30.01 2.17 6.58
CA HIS A 8 -30.32 1.35 5.40
C HIS A 8 -29.30 1.63 4.29
N GLU A 9 -29.02 0.62 3.47
CA GLU A 9 -27.99 0.66 2.41
C GLU A 9 -28.09 1.91 1.51
N PRO A 10 -29.29 2.33 1.03
CA PRO A 10 -29.40 3.56 0.23
C PRO A 10 -28.96 4.83 0.96
N GLY A 11 -29.19 4.92 2.28
CA GLY A 11 -28.85 6.09 3.08
C GLY A 11 -27.34 6.20 3.31
N VAL A 12 -26.68 5.06 3.52
CA VAL A 12 -25.22 4.97 3.61
C VAL A 12 -24.59 5.35 2.28
N LEU A 13 -25.06 4.77 1.17
CA LEU A 13 -24.55 5.07 -0.18
C LEU A 13 -24.75 6.55 -0.55
N HIS A 14 -25.93 7.12 -0.26
CA HIS A 14 -26.20 8.53 -0.51
C HIS A 14 -25.26 9.42 0.32
N ASN A 15 -25.04 9.11 1.61
CA ASN A 15 -24.12 9.88 2.44
C ASN A 15 -22.68 9.83 1.92
N LEU A 16 -22.19 8.64 1.55
CA LEU A 16 -20.86 8.47 0.98
C LEU A 16 -20.73 9.23 -0.35
N SER A 17 -21.74 9.16 -1.22
CA SER A 17 -21.78 9.87 -2.50
C SER A 17 -21.70 11.40 -2.32
N CYS A 18 -22.51 11.96 -1.41
CA CYS A 18 -22.49 13.40 -1.12
C CYS A 18 -21.14 13.86 -0.56
N ARG A 19 -20.54 13.11 0.37
CA ARG A 19 -19.22 13.42 0.94
C ARG A 19 -18.11 13.32 -0.11
N TYR A 20 -18.17 12.29 -0.94
CA TYR A 20 -17.23 12.10 -2.04
C TYR A 20 -17.26 13.26 -3.04
N GLY A 21 -18.45 13.79 -3.35
CA GLY A 21 -18.62 14.98 -4.19
C GLY A 21 -17.96 16.25 -3.63
N LEU A 22 -17.64 16.29 -2.33
CA LEU A 22 -16.92 17.37 -1.66
C LEU A 22 -15.44 17.03 -1.41
N ASN A 23 -14.91 15.97 -2.02
CA ASN A 23 -13.58 15.40 -1.76
C ASN A 23 -13.36 14.92 -0.31
N GLU A 24 -14.44 14.66 0.45
CA GLU A 24 -14.35 14.09 1.79
C GLU A 24 -14.40 12.56 1.73
N ILE A 25 -13.24 11.95 1.56
CA ILE A 25 -13.15 10.49 1.30
C ILE A 25 -13.34 9.60 2.52
N TYR A 26 -13.25 10.17 3.73
CA TYR A 26 -13.29 9.45 4.98
C TYR A 26 -14.63 9.67 5.68
N THR A 27 -15.22 8.59 6.21
CA THR A 27 -16.50 8.66 6.93
C THR A 27 -16.53 7.67 8.09
N TYR A 28 -16.84 8.14 9.30
CA TYR A 28 -17.03 7.25 10.45
C TYR A 28 -18.36 6.50 10.41
N THR A 29 -18.35 5.23 10.80
CA THR A 29 -19.53 4.46 11.20
C THR A 29 -19.24 3.75 12.53
N GLY A 30 -19.73 4.32 13.63
CA GLY A 30 -19.27 3.94 14.97
C GLY A 30 -17.74 4.09 15.08
N ASN A 31 -17.06 2.99 15.43
CA ASN A 31 -15.60 2.92 15.57
C ASN A 31 -14.89 2.49 14.28
N ILE A 32 -15.64 2.32 13.18
CA ILE A 32 -15.11 1.93 11.87
C ILE A 32 -14.92 3.17 11.01
N LEU A 33 -13.82 3.23 10.27
CA LEU A 33 -13.55 4.26 9.27
C LEU A 33 -13.78 3.68 7.87
N ILE A 34 -14.71 4.28 7.13
CA ILE A 34 -14.92 3.99 5.70
C ILE A 34 -14.06 4.97 4.90
N ALA A 35 -13.28 4.46 3.96
CA ALA A 35 -12.46 5.22 3.03
C ALA A 35 -12.88 4.93 1.60
N VAL A 36 -13.22 5.96 0.82
CA VAL A 36 -13.58 5.82 -0.59
C VAL A 36 -12.42 6.33 -1.46
N ASN A 37 -11.90 5.49 -2.34
CA ASN A 37 -10.73 5.85 -3.16
C ASN A 37 -11.06 7.06 -4.08
N PRO A 38 -10.35 8.19 -3.96
CA PRO A 38 -10.59 9.37 -4.80
C PRO A 38 -10.11 9.20 -6.25
N PHE A 39 -9.28 8.20 -6.55
CA PHE A 39 -8.59 8.02 -7.84
C PHE A 39 -7.79 9.25 -8.32
N GLN A 40 -7.54 10.19 -7.41
CA GLN A 40 -6.78 11.41 -7.63
C GLN A 40 -6.04 11.77 -6.34
N ARG A 41 -4.99 12.58 -6.48
CA ARG A 41 -4.32 13.14 -5.31
C ARG A 41 -5.20 14.23 -4.71
N LEU A 42 -5.37 14.18 -3.40
CA LEU A 42 -6.01 15.24 -2.62
C LEU A 42 -4.89 15.98 -1.86
N PRO A 43 -4.47 17.17 -2.31
CA PRO A 43 -3.44 17.95 -1.63
C PRO A 43 -3.80 18.19 -0.18
N LEU A 44 -2.80 18.27 0.70
CA LEU A 44 -2.94 18.53 2.14
C LEU A 44 -3.59 17.42 2.99
N LEU A 45 -4.16 16.37 2.37
CA LEU A 45 -4.82 15.30 3.12
C LEU A 45 -3.86 14.49 4.00
N TYR A 46 -2.62 14.30 3.56
CA TYR A 46 -1.61 13.51 4.27
C TYR A 46 -0.33 14.31 4.57
N ASP A 47 -0.43 15.64 4.67
CA ASP A 47 0.72 16.44 5.03
C ASP A 47 1.03 16.39 6.54
N VAL A 48 2.21 16.88 6.90
CA VAL A 48 2.68 16.93 8.29
C VAL A 48 1.80 17.83 9.15
N HIS A 49 1.28 18.92 8.59
CA HIS A 49 0.45 19.87 9.34
C HIS A 49 -0.88 19.23 9.75
N MET A 50 -1.53 18.52 8.83
CA MET A 50 -2.73 17.72 9.06
C MET A 50 -2.46 16.66 10.12
N MET A 51 -1.35 15.92 10.03
CA MET A 51 -0.99 14.91 11.04
C MET A 51 -0.87 15.50 12.46
N GLU A 52 -0.19 16.64 12.60
CA GLU A 52 -0.04 17.31 13.90
C GLU A 52 -1.37 17.80 14.49
N GLN A 53 -2.36 18.17 13.65
CA GLN A 53 -3.69 18.53 14.15
C GLN A 53 -4.41 17.36 14.84
N TYR A 54 -4.21 16.13 14.34
CA TYR A 54 -4.86 14.94 14.92
C TYR A 54 -4.15 14.38 16.14
N LYS A 55 -2.90 14.78 16.39
CA LYS A 55 -2.08 14.28 17.48
C LYS A 55 -2.68 14.69 18.83
N GLY A 56 -3.14 13.71 19.61
CA GLY A 56 -3.77 13.92 20.91
C GLY A 56 -5.22 14.42 20.88
N ALA A 57 -5.80 14.68 19.70
CA ALA A 57 -7.20 15.09 19.57
C ALA A 57 -8.15 13.96 20.01
N SER A 58 -9.29 14.27 20.63
CA SER A 58 -10.24 13.23 21.03
C SER A 58 -10.90 12.57 19.81
N PHE A 59 -11.18 11.26 19.88
CA PHE A 59 -11.82 10.58 18.76
C PHE A 59 -13.20 11.19 18.45
N GLY A 60 -13.41 11.63 17.21
CA GLY A 60 -14.64 12.29 16.77
C GLY A 60 -14.72 13.79 17.04
N GLU A 61 -13.68 14.40 17.64
CA GLU A 61 -13.56 15.86 17.79
C GLU A 61 -13.32 16.54 16.44
N LEU A 62 -12.40 15.97 15.66
CA LEU A 62 -12.08 16.39 14.30
C LEU A 62 -12.84 15.55 13.26
N SER A 63 -12.81 16.01 12.02
CA SER A 63 -13.38 15.31 10.87
C SER A 63 -12.83 13.88 10.75
N PRO A 64 -13.59 12.94 10.15
CA PRO A 64 -13.10 11.58 9.96
C PRO A 64 -11.79 11.54 9.19
N HIS A 65 -10.78 10.89 9.76
CA HIS A 65 -9.48 10.78 9.14
C HIS A 65 -8.71 9.55 9.61
N LEU A 66 -7.81 9.06 8.76
CA LEU A 66 -6.93 7.94 9.10
C LEU A 66 -6.02 8.27 10.31
N PHE A 67 -5.53 9.51 10.39
CA PHE A 67 -4.69 9.95 11.50
C PHE A 67 -5.41 9.89 12.85
N ALA A 68 -6.72 10.12 12.90
CA ALA A 68 -7.49 9.95 14.13
C ALA A 68 -7.52 8.48 14.60
N ILE A 69 -7.62 7.53 13.67
CA ILE A 69 -7.58 6.08 13.98
C ILE A 69 -6.18 5.69 14.46
N ALA A 70 -5.14 6.19 13.77
CA ALA A 70 -3.75 5.92 14.14
C ALA A 70 -3.41 6.48 15.53
N ASP A 71 -3.78 7.72 15.82
CA ASP A 71 -3.53 8.38 17.11
C ASP A 71 -4.32 7.73 18.26
N ALA A 72 -5.59 7.37 18.04
CA ALA A 72 -6.39 6.65 19.02
C ALA A 72 -5.77 5.27 19.36
N CYS A 73 -5.35 4.53 18.32
CA CYS A 73 -4.67 3.24 18.47
C CYS A 73 -3.34 3.40 19.24
N TYR A 74 -2.53 4.39 18.87
CA TYR A 74 -1.26 4.66 19.55
C TYR A 74 -1.45 5.06 21.02
N ARG A 75 -2.42 5.92 21.33
CA ARG A 75 -2.71 6.28 22.74
C ARG A 75 -3.23 5.10 23.55
N ALA A 76 -4.09 4.25 22.98
CA ALA A 76 -4.55 3.04 23.64
C ALA A 76 -3.38 2.09 23.93
N LEU A 77 -2.43 1.93 23.00
CA LEU A 77 -1.21 1.15 23.23
C LEU A 77 -0.40 1.67 24.43
N ILE A 78 -0.22 2.99 24.54
CA ILE A 78 0.59 3.61 25.60
C ILE A 78 -0.13 3.63 26.95
N ASN A 79 -1.45 3.89 26.96
CA ASN A 79 -2.23 4.08 28.19
C ASN A 79 -2.74 2.76 28.78
N ASP A 80 -3.20 1.84 27.93
CA ASP A 80 -3.91 0.63 28.37
C ASP A 80 -2.98 -0.59 28.53
N GLN A 81 -1.67 -0.42 28.26
CA GLN A 81 -0.63 -1.46 28.28
C GLN A 81 -1.01 -2.73 27.50
N GLY A 82 -1.78 -2.58 26.42
CA GLY A 82 -2.26 -3.68 25.58
C GLY A 82 -1.94 -3.47 24.11
N SER A 83 -1.53 -4.55 23.44
CA SER A 83 -1.29 -4.54 21.99
C SER A 83 -2.56 -4.16 21.22
N GLN A 84 -2.40 -3.30 20.21
CA GLN A 84 -3.49 -2.82 19.37
C GLN A 84 -3.37 -3.35 17.95
N ALA A 85 -4.49 -3.49 17.26
CA ALA A 85 -4.53 -3.93 15.87
C ALA A 85 -5.48 -3.07 15.04
N ILE A 86 -5.03 -2.67 13.85
CA ILE A 86 -5.86 -2.01 12.84
C ILE A 86 -6.09 -3.00 11.71
N LEU A 87 -7.35 -3.40 11.50
CA LEU A 87 -7.73 -4.27 10.39
C LEU A 87 -8.17 -3.41 9.20
N VAL A 88 -7.46 -3.52 8.08
CA VAL A 88 -7.79 -2.84 6.83
C VAL A 88 -8.41 -3.85 5.86
N CYS A 89 -9.69 -3.69 5.57
CA CYS A 89 -10.41 -4.50 4.59
C CYS A 89 -10.43 -3.80 3.24
N HIS A 90 -9.78 -4.39 2.23
CA HIS A 90 -9.80 -3.91 0.86
C HIS A 90 -9.75 -5.08 -0.13
N PHE A 91 -10.21 -4.85 -1.36
CA PHE A 91 -10.10 -5.83 -2.44
C PHE A 91 -8.65 -5.86 -2.95
N SER A 92 -7.79 -6.60 -2.26
CA SER A 92 -6.40 -6.88 -2.65
C SER A 92 -6.19 -8.36 -2.88
N ARG A 93 -5.21 -8.68 -3.72
CA ARG A 93 -4.86 -10.05 -4.15
C ARG A 93 -3.83 -10.72 -3.24
N PHE A 94 -3.37 -10.04 -2.20
CA PHE A 94 -2.52 -10.62 -1.16
C PHE A 94 -2.81 -9.99 0.20
N GLY A 95 -2.60 -10.77 1.26
CA GLY A 95 -2.70 -10.31 2.63
C GLY A 95 -1.34 -9.82 3.13
N LYS A 96 -1.33 -8.70 3.86
CA LYS A 96 -0.13 -8.19 4.52
C LYS A 96 -0.44 -7.95 6.00
N PHE A 97 0.37 -8.56 6.87
CA PHE A 97 0.38 -8.27 8.30
C PHE A 97 1.65 -7.48 8.59
N VAL A 98 1.47 -6.29 9.18
CA VAL A 98 2.58 -5.42 9.60
C VAL A 98 2.46 -5.24 11.10
N GLU A 99 3.47 -5.68 11.83
CA GLU A 99 3.64 -5.42 13.24
C GLU A 99 4.65 -4.28 13.41
N ILE A 100 4.28 -3.25 14.17
CA ILE A 100 5.18 -2.17 14.59
C ILE A 100 5.34 -2.31 16.10
N GLN A 101 6.60 -2.38 16.53
CA GLN A 101 6.96 -2.59 17.93
C GLN A 101 7.39 -1.26 18.53
N PHE A 102 6.93 -1.00 19.75
CA PHE A 102 7.24 0.23 20.48
C PHE A 102 7.96 -0.11 21.78
N ASP A 103 8.95 0.72 22.14
CA ASP A 103 9.59 0.65 23.44
C ASP A 103 8.69 1.23 24.55
N LYS A 104 9.15 1.11 25.80
CA LYS A 104 8.45 1.66 26.98
C LYS A 104 8.28 3.20 26.97
N TYR A 105 8.96 3.91 26.07
CA TYR A 105 8.87 5.35 25.89
C TYR A 105 7.99 5.74 24.69
N GLY A 106 7.37 4.76 24.02
CA GLY A 106 6.53 4.98 22.84
C GLY A 106 7.30 5.23 21.55
N LYS A 107 8.60 4.95 21.51
CA LYS A 107 9.38 5.05 20.27
C LYS A 107 9.33 3.72 19.52
N ILE A 108 9.33 3.79 18.19
CA ILE A 108 9.44 2.58 17.35
C ILE A 108 10.78 1.90 17.66
N SER A 109 10.71 0.66 18.11
CA SER A 109 11.87 -0.18 18.41
C SER A 109 12.14 -1.23 17.34
N GLY A 110 11.15 -1.54 16.51
CA GLY A 110 11.26 -2.55 15.46
C GLY A 110 9.98 -2.67 14.65
N ALA A 111 10.04 -3.49 13.60
CA ALA A 111 8.89 -3.85 12.79
C ALA A 111 9.06 -5.26 12.22
N ALA A 112 7.95 -5.96 12.01
CA ALA A 112 7.93 -7.25 11.32
C ALA A 112 6.83 -7.24 10.26
N VAL A 113 7.12 -7.82 9.10
CA VAL A 113 6.17 -7.94 8.00
C VAL A 113 5.98 -9.41 7.66
N ARG A 114 4.72 -9.86 7.60
CA ARG A 114 4.35 -11.19 7.13
C ARG A 114 3.40 -11.05 5.95
N THR A 115 3.75 -11.68 4.84
CA THR A 115 2.93 -11.69 3.62
C THR A 115 2.20 -13.03 3.52
N TYR A 116 0.93 -12.97 3.15
CA TYR A 116 0.06 -14.14 3.02
C TYR A 116 -0.53 -14.18 1.62
N LEU A 117 -0.76 -15.40 1.12
CA LEU A 117 -1.52 -15.66 -0.10
C LEU A 117 -0.96 -14.95 -1.34
N LEU A 118 0.37 -14.95 -1.51
CA LEU A 118 0.96 -14.49 -2.76
C LEU A 118 0.41 -15.35 -3.92
N GLU A 119 -0.17 -14.69 -4.92
CA GLU A 119 -0.81 -15.31 -6.09
C GLU A 119 0.21 -15.94 -7.06
N ARG A 120 0.88 -17.03 -6.65
CA ARG A 120 1.96 -17.67 -7.43
C ARG A 120 1.54 -18.09 -8.85
N SER A 121 0.27 -18.44 -9.05
CA SER A 121 -0.27 -18.80 -10.37
C SER A 121 -0.10 -17.70 -11.41
N ARG A 122 -0.06 -16.43 -10.97
CA ARG A 122 0.15 -15.26 -11.84
C ARG A 122 1.43 -15.31 -12.66
N VAL A 123 2.47 -15.95 -12.11
CA VAL A 123 3.75 -16.08 -12.82
C VAL A 123 3.56 -16.82 -14.14
N CYS A 124 2.79 -17.92 -14.12
CA CYS A 124 2.62 -18.79 -15.28
C CYS A 124 1.38 -18.46 -16.12
N GLN A 125 0.38 -17.81 -15.53
CA GLN A 125 -0.91 -17.52 -16.16
C GLN A 125 -1.41 -16.14 -15.74
N VAL A 126 -1.60 -15.25 -16.71
CA VAL A 126 -2.09 -13.89 -16.49
C VAL A 126 -3.47 -13.75 -17.11
N SER A 127 -4.43 -13.15 -16.38
CA SER A 127 -5.77 -12.89 -16.90
C SER A 127 -5.77 -11.78 -17.96
N ASP A 128 -6.73 -11.83 -18.88
CA ASP A 128 -6.91 -10.80 -19.91
C ASP A 128 -6.93 -9.39 -19.30
N LEU A 129 -6.24 -8.45 -19.95
CA LEU A 129 -6.05 -7.05 -19.54
C LEU A 129 -5.13 -6.82 -18.33
N GLU A 130 -4.53 -7.87 -17.78
CA GLU A 130 -3.57 -7.75 -16.67
C GLU A 130 -2.13 -7.96 -17.15
N ARG A 131 -1.19 -7.50 -16.33
CA ARG A 131 0.24 -7.79 -16.49
C ARG A 131 0.73 -8.71 -15.37
N ASN A 132 1.90 -9.30 -15.58
CA ASN A 132 2.59 -10.08 -14.55
C ASN A 132 3.15 -9.14 -13.45
N TYR A 133 3.85 -9.68 -12.45
CA TYR A 133 4.44 -8.87 -11.37
C TYR A 133 5.37 -7.76 -11.91
N HIS A 134 5.33 -6.59 -11.27
CA HIS A 134 6.10 -5.41 -11.70
C HIS A 134 7.60 -5.67 -11.82
N CYS A 135 8.17 -6.50 -10.94
CA CYS A 135 9.60 -6.82 -10.94
C CYS A 135 10.13 -7.31 -12.29
N PHE A 136 9.34 -8.07 -13.06
CA PHE A 136 9.76 -8.56 -14.36
C PHE A 136 9.96 -7.43 -15.37
N TYR A 137 9.06 -6.45 -15.38
CA TYR A 137 9.11 -5.32 -16.31
C TYR A 137 10.13 -4.27 -15.84
N MET A 138 10.29 -4.08 -14.53
CA MET A 138 11.38 -3.29 -13.95
C MET A 138 12.74 -3.83 -14.39
N LEU A 139 12.93 -5.15 -14.38
CA LEU A 139 14.14 -5.81 -14.88
C LEU A 139 14.33 -5.61 -16.39
N CYS A 140 13.27 -5.73 -17.19
CA CYS A 140 13.34 -5.48 -18.63
C CYS A 140 13.70 -4.02 -18.96
N SER A 141 13.34 -3.08 -18.07
CA SER A 141 13.62 -1.64 -18.16
C SER A 141 14.84 -1.19 -17.36
N ALA A 142 15.63 -2.13 -16.82
CA ALA A 142 16.82 -1.84 -16.04
C ALA A 142 17.93 -1.19 -16.90
N PRO A 143 18.99 -0.61 -16.28
CA PRO A 143 20.14 -0.09 -17.01
C PRO A 143 20.77 -1.15 -17.94
N PRO A 144 21.37 -0.74 -19.09
CA PRO A 144 21.89 -1.69 -20.09
C PRO A 144 22.89 -2.72 -19.55
N GLU A 145 23.65 -2.35 -18.52
CA GLU A 145 24.58 -3.24 -17.83
C GLU A 145 23.86 -4.42 -17.17
N ASP A 146 22.78 -4.15 -16.44
CA ASP A 146 21.96 -5.14 -15.76
C ASP A 146 21.15 -5.97 -16.75
N VAL A 147 20.58 -5.33 -17.78
CA VAL A 147 19.85 -6.03 -18.85
C VAL A 147 20.74 -7.08 -19.52
N LYS A 148 21.97 -6.71 -19.87
CA LYS A 148 22.95 -7.63 -20.45
C LYS A 148 23.39 -8.71 -19.46
N ARG A 149 23.58 -8.34 -18.18
CA ARG A 149 24.04 -9.26 -17.13
C ARG A 149 23.01 -10.34 -16.82
N PHE A 150 21.76 -9.95 -16.65
CA PHE A 150 20.64 -10.84 -16.35
C PHE A 150 20.03 -11.49 -17.59
N LYS A 151 20.53 -11.13 -18.79
CA LYS A 151 20.05 -11.64 -20.08
C LYS A 151 18.54 -11.40 -20.29
N VAL A 152 18.05 -10.29 -19.76
CA VAL A 152 16.69 -9.83 -19.98
C VAL A 152 16.63 -8.92 -21.22
N GLY A 153 15.43 -8.58 -21.68
CA GLY A 153 15.23 -7.83 -22.92
C GLY A 153 13.79 -7.35 -23.05
N ASP A 154 13.27 -7.23 -24.27
CA ASP A 154 11.87 -6.81 -24.48
C ASP A 154 10.90 -7.82 -23.82
N PRO A 155 9.97 -7.37 -22.94
CA PRO A 155 9.02 -8.26 -22.27
C PRO A 155 8.20 -9.12 -23.25
N ARG A 156 7.96 -8.65 -24.47
CA ARG A 156 7.23 -9.39 -25.52
C ARG A 156 7.94 -10.68 -25.95
N SER A 157 9.25 -10.77 -25.71
CA SER A 157 10.04 -11.97 -26.04
C SER A 157 9.89 -13.10 -25.01
N PHE A 158 9.31 -12.83 -23.83
CA PHE A 158 9.17 -13.81 -22.76
C PHE A 158 7.75 -14.38 -22.69
N HIS A 159 7.63 -15.71 -22.73
CA HIS A 159 6.34 -16.40 -22.71
C HIS A 159 5.45 -16.04 -21.50
N TYR A 160 6.03 -15.77 -20.33
CA TYR A 160 5.29 -15.41 -19.13
C TYR A 160 4.89 -13.93 -19.05
N LEU A 161 5.40 -13.09 -19.94
CA LEU A 161 5.11 -11.65 -19.98
C LEU A 161 4.29 -11.24 -21.21
N ASN A 162 4.17 -12.12 -22.22
CA ASN A 162 3.51 -11.84 -23.49
C ASN A 162 2.15 -12.53 -23.68
N GLN A 163 1.60 -13.14 -22.62
CA GLN A 163 0.28 -13.79 -22.67
C GLN A 163 -0.86 -12.79 -22.84
N THR A 164 -0.62 -11.52 -22.50
CA THR A 164 -1.56 -10.42 -22.67
C THR A 164 -0.90 -9.28 -23.45
N ASN A 165 -1.70 -8.33 -23.92
CA ASN A 165 -1.20 -7.10 -24.57
C ASN A 165 -0.95 -5.95 -23.58
N CYS A 166 -0.86 -6.24 -22.28
CA CYS A 166 -0.68 -5.25 -21.22
C CYS A 166 0.77 -5.25 -20.74
N TYR A 167 1.57 -4.32 -21.26
CA TYR A 167 2.99 -4.18 -20.93
C TYR A 167 3.28 -2.93 -20.09
N GLU A 168 2.46 -1.90 -20.23
CA GLU A 168 2.62 -0.60 -19.58
C GLU A 168 1.43 -0.32 -18.67
N VAL A 169 1.65 0.44 -17.60
CA VAL A 169 0.60 0.90 -16.67
C VAL A 169 0.62 2.42 -16.67
N ALA A 170 -0.57 3.03 -16.74
CA ALA A 170 -0.71 4.48 -16.71
C ALA A 170 -0.05 5.08 -15.46
N ASN A 171 0.80 6.08 -15.66
CA ASN A 171 1.56 6.80 -14.62
C ASN A 171 2.63 5.98 -13.87
N VAL A 172 3.07 4.84 -14.43
CA VAL A 172 4.16 4.03 -13.87
C VAL A 172 5.34 4.07 -14.84
N ASP A 173 6.54 4.35 -14.30
CA ASP A 173 7.81 4.29 -15.03
C ASP A 173 8.63 3.13 -14.47
N ASP A 174 8.60 1.98 -15.16
CA ASP A 174 9.26 0.75 -14.70
C ASP A 174 10.79 0.93 -14.52
N ALA A 175 11.44 1.83 -15.28
CA ALA A 175 12.87 2.09 -15.15
C ALA A 175 13.17 2.90 -13.87
N ARG A 176 12.34 3.90 -13.56
CA ARG A 176 12.44 4.66 -12.31
C ARG A 176 12.15 3.77 -11.10
N GLU A 177 11.09 2.97 -11.15
CA GLU A 177 10.72 2.05 -10.07
C GLU A 177 11.80 1.00 -9.79
N TYR A 178 12.55 0.54 -10.82
CA TYR A 178 13.72 -0.33 -10.63
C TYR A 178 14.78 0.34 -9.76
N ILE A 179 15.14 1.59 -10.06
CA ILE A 179 16.15 2.36 -9.33
C ILE A 179 15.68 2.63 -7.89
N GLU A 180 14.42 3.04 -7.72
CA GLU A 180 13.82 3.27 -6.41
C GLU A 180 13.80 1.98 -5.57
N THR A 181 13.48 0.83 -6.18
CA THR A 181 13.50 -0.48 -5.50
C THR A 181 14.91 -0.86 -5.04
N ARG A 182 15.93 -0.67 -5.88
CA ARG A 182 17.34 -0.92 -5.53
C ARG A 182 17.79 -0.02 -4.38
N SER A 183 17.45 1.27 -4.43
CA SER A 183 17.73 2.20 -3.34
C SER A 183 17.02 1.81 -2.04
N ALA A 184 15.80 1.28 -2.12
CA ALA A 184 15.08 0.79 -0.95
C ALA A 184 15.74 -0.46 -0.35
N MET A 185 16.26 -1.38 -1.19
CA MET A 185 17.03 -2.54 -0.74
C MET A 185 18.32 -2.10 -0.01
N ASP A 186 19.02 -1.09 -0.53
CA ASP A 186 20.21 -0.52 0.12
C ASP A 186 19.87 0.06 1.51
N ILE A 187 18.75 0.79 1.64
CA ILE A 187 18.30 1.38 2.92
C ILE A 187 17.96 0.29 3.95
N VAL A 188 17.39 -0.83 3.51
CA VAL A 188 17.04 -1.97 4.36
C VAL A 188 18.30 -2.78 4.76
N GLY A 189 19.43 -2.53 4.11
CA GLY A 189 20.71 -3.18 4.40
C GLY A 189 20.95 -4.47 3.63
N ILE A 190 20.24 -4.69 2.52
CA ILE A 190 20.51 -5.81 1.60
C ILE A 190 21.69 -5.39 0.73
N ASP A 191 22.79 -6.13 0.77
CA ASP A 191 23.99 -5.72 0.06
C ASP A 191 23.90 -5.97 -1.46
N GLN A 192 24.88 -5.48 -2.21
CA GLN A 192 24.89 -5.56 -3.66
C GLN A 192 25.02 -7.00 -4.18
N GLU A 193 25.64 -7.92 -3.43
CA GLU A 193 25.72 -9.33 -3.80
C GLU A 193 24.40 -10.05 -3.55
N GLU A 194 23.76 -9.82 -2.42
CA GLU A 194 22.44 -10.35 -2.09
C GLU A 194 21.38 -9.84 -3.08
N GLN A 195 21.35 -8.53 -3.35
CA GLN A 195 20.46 -7.95 -4.34
C GLN A 195 20.67 -8.61 -5.71
N ARG A 196 21.93 -8.82 -6.11
CA ARG A 196 22.24 -9.53 -7.37
C ARG A 196 21.71 -10.95 -7.35
N CYS A 197 21.87 -11.69 -6.25
CA CYS A 197 21.34 -13.04 -6.12
C CYS A 197 19.82 -13.06 -6.27
N TYR A 198 19.09 -12.20 -5.55
CA TYR A 198 17.63 -12.12 -5.64
C TYR A 198 17.16 -11.73 -7.04
N LEU A 199 17.78 -10.74 -7.68
CA LEU A 199 17.40 -10.32 -9.03
C LEU A 199 17.71 -11.41 -10.06
N PHE A 200 18.81 -12.15 -9.88
CA PHE A 200 19.14 -13.28 -10.73
C PHE A 200 18.14 -14.43 -10.57
N GLU A 201 17.71 -14.74 -9.34
CA GLU A 201 16.66 -15.75 -9.08
C GLU A 201 15.32 -15.41 -9.75
N ILE A 202 15.01 -14.13 -9.95
CA ILE A 202 13.80 -13.72 -10.69
C ILE A 202 13.92 -14.04 -12.19
N CYS A 203 15.14 -14.08 -12.75
CA CYS A 203 15.38 -14.30 -14.17
C CYS A 203 15.54 -15.78 -14.57
N VAL A 204 15.66 -16.70 -13.60
CA VAL A 204 15.84 -18.15 -13.81
C VAL A 204 14.50 -18.87 -13.68
#